data_AF-A0A3L6MNA4-F1
#
_entry.id   AF-A0A3L6MNA4-F1
#
_cell.length_a   1.000
_cell.length_b   1.000
_cell.length_c   1.000
_cell.angle_alpha   90.00
_cell.angle_beta   90.00
_cell.angle_gamma   90.00
#
_symmetry.space_group_name_H-M   'P 1'
#
loop_
_entity.id
_entity.type
_entity.pdbx_description
1 polymer ?
#
loop_
_entity_poly.entity_id
_entity_poly.type
_entity_poly.pdbx_seq_one_letter_code
_entity_poly.pdbx_strand_id
1 'polypeptide(L)'
;MVMRQSKDETNQTQDLGESWSPYKPLSQHRDCTRLLRIEAAKDGDPITCSLFEVIFGDRPKFGALSYMWGDGQAGQTITLNGVGFNVRQNLWDALHYLRKHAPDTDYWIDATCINQKDIPERNRQVRMMHHIYFRAQTVVVWLGKRYAEYEAALPDLQRLGHDKPSNEQFNPELPTDSPRTDSAERSFAEKLYNDDYWKRLWIIQEIGLAQKIKVCFGNSATEWKQFTQFITMHNFGSKGPIRLERQREEKYTGSNTLLQLLQDHKEADCQDRKDKVYGLVGMASDARGFSIDYNKSVFEIWTDVMEFMNRHSLFFDRDIISIGHLVKFLLTGAECDPLQQILGLYAPREVKQSSMKYDSSLCTLFSIFEEKI
;
A
#
# COMPACT_ATOMS: atom_id res chain seq x y z
N MET A 1 -15.50 47.27 -56.83
CA MET A 1 -15.21 48.42 -55.95
C MET A 1 -16.18 48.32 -54.77
N VAL A 2 -15.78 47.70 -53.64
CA VAL A 2 -15.21 48.39 -52.46
C VAL A 2 -16.31 49.23 -51.79
N MET A 3 -17.01 48.74 -50.75
CA MET A 3 -16.63 48.57 -49.32
C MET A 3 -17.45 47.42 -48.65
N ARG A 4 -17.20 46.80 -47.47
CA ARG A 4 -16.26 46.87 -46.31
C ARG A 4 -16.25 48.14 -45.43
N GLN A 5 -16.54 48.14 -44.12
CA GLN A 5 -16.98 47.19 -43.07
C GLN A 5 -17.99 47.99 -42.17
N SER A 6 -18.42 47.67 -40.94
CA SER A 6 -18.13 46.63 -39.93
C SER A 6 -19.38 46.36 -39.07
N LYS A 7 -19.41 45.22 -38.38
CA LYS A 7 -20.09 45.06 -37.09
C LYS A 7 -19.18 44.23 -36.19
N ASP A 8 -18.95 44.71 -34.98
CA ASP A 8 -18.24 43.97 -33.95
C ASP A 8 -19.19 42.95 -33.31
N GLU A 9 -18.83 41.67 -33.39
CA GLU A 9 -19.32 40.66 -32.45
C GLU A 9 -18.11 40.15 -31.67
N THR A 10 -18.02 40.58 -30.41
CA THR A 10 -16.93 40.24 -29.50
C THR A 10 -17.00 38.77 -29.13
N ASN A 11 -16.38 37.93 -29.94
CA ASN A 11 -16.29 36.49 -29.71
C ASN A 11 -15.31 36.25 -28.53
N GLN A 12 -15.82 36.38 -27.30
CA GLN A 12 -15.08 36.08 -26.08
C GLN A 12 -14.89 34.57 -25.97
N THR A 13 -13.85 34.06 -26.61
CA THR A 13 -13.29 32.75 -26.29
C THR A 13 -12.81 32.78 -24.85
N GLN A 14 -13.66 32.32 -23.94
CA GLN A 14 -13.28 32.00 -22.58
C GLN A 14 -12.35 30.78 -22.61
N ASP A 15 -11.07 31.03 -22.83
CA ASP A 15 -9.98 30.07 -22.66
C ASP A 15 -9.77 29.82 -21.14
N LEU A 16 -10.79 29.23 -20.53
CA LEU A 16 -10.71 28.67 -19.19
C LEU A 16 -9.87 27.41 -19.31
N GLY A 17 -8.57 27.56 -19.06
CA GLY A 17 -7.64 26.45 -18.93
C GLY A 17 -8.01 25.54 -17.75
N GLU A 18 -8.99 24.66 -17.96
CA GLU A 18 -9.31 23.58 -17.03
C GLU A 18 -8.04 22.77 -16.82
N SER A 19 -7.55 22.75 -15.58
CA SER A 19 -6.51 21.81 -15.19
C SER A 19 -7.08 20.41 -15.33
N TRP A 20 -6.73 19.70 -16.41
CA TRP A 20 -7.16 18.33 -16.69
C TRP A 20 -6.66 17.37 -15.61
N SER A 21 -7.39 17.35 -14.51
CA SER A 21 -7.29 16.42 -13.41
C SER A 21 -8.36 15.34 -13.61
N PRO A 22 -8.02 14.04 -13.55
CA PRO A 22 -9.05 12.99 -13.53
C PRO A 22 -9.88 13.00 -12.23
N TYR A 23 -9.46 13.77 -11.22
CA TYR A 23 -10.03 13.80 -9.88
C TYR A 23 -11.04 14.95 -9.72
N LYS A 24 -12.32 14.59 -9.57
CA LYS A 24 -13.32 15.45 -8.90
C LYS A 24 -13.09 15.37 -7.39
N PRO A 25 -13.14 16.49 -6.63
CA PRO A 25 -12.97 16.46 -5.17
C PRO A 25 -13.96 15.54 -4.46
N LEU A 26 -13.48 14.75 -3.50
CA LEU A 26 -14.32 13.86 -2.68
C LEU A 26 -15.11 14.62 -1.61
N SER A 27 -16.28 14.11 -1.24
CA SER A 27 -17.11 14.57 -0.12
C SER A 27 -16.29 14.76 1.17
N GLN A 28 -16.33 15.96 1.74
CA GLN A 28 -15.56 16.28 2.96
C GLN A 28 -16.23 15.80 4.26
N HIS A 29 -17.57 15.68 4.27
CA HIS A 29 -18.37 15.39 5.48
C HIS A 29 -18.88 13.94 5.56
N ARG A 30 -18.38 13.05 4.71
CA ARG A 30 -18.79 11.63 4.66
C ARG A 30 -17.56 10.75 4.48
N ASP A 31 -17.55 9.59 5.12
CA ASP A 31 -16.53 8.56 4.85
C ASP A 31 -16.76 7.98 3.45
N CYS A 32 -15.95 8.44 2.50
CA CYS A 32 -16.03 8.10 1.09
C CYS A 32 -14.64 7.82 0.49
N THR A 33 -14.63 7.16 -0.65
CA THR A 33 -13.46 6.96 -1.52
C THR A 33 -13.88 6.99 -2.98
N ARG A 34 -12.94 6.90 -3.92
CA ARG A 34 -13.28 6.60 -5.32
C ARG A 34 -13.13 5.11 -5.59
N LEU A 35 -13.94 4.57 -6.50
CA LEU A 35 -13.66 3.29 -7.14
C LEU A 35 -13.29 3.52 -8.61
N LEU A 36 -12.50 2.61 -9.13
CA LEU A 36 -12.06 2.50 -10.51
C LEU A 36 -12.91 1.44 -11.22
N ARG A 37 -13.70 1.87 -12.21
CA ARG A 37 -14.22 0.96 -13.25
C ARG A 37 -13.17 0.84 -14.35
N ILE A 38 -12.94 -0.38 -14.83
CA ILE A 38 -12.10 -0.63 -16.01
C ILE A 38 -13.04 -0.91 -17.17
N GLU A 39 -13.00 -0.09 -18.22
CA GLU A 39 -13.98 -0.18 -19.30
C GLU A 39 -13.74 -1.43 -20.18
N ALA A 40 -14.83 -2.08 -20.59
CA ALA A 40 -14.79 -3.30 -21.39
C ALA A 40 -14.24 -3.03 -22.80
N ALA A 41 -13.18 -3.77 -23.17
CA ALA A 41 -12.52 -3.68 -24.48
C ALA A 41 -11.78 -5.01 -24.78
N LYS A 42 -11.26 -5.19 -25.98
CA LYS A 42 -10.58 -6.44 -26.40
C LYS A 42 -9.20 -6.58 -25.77
N ASP A 43 -8.63 -7.77 -25.81
CA ASP A 43 -7.21 -7.97 -25.52
C ASP A 43 -6.37 -7.18 -26.54
N GLY A 44 -5.52 -6.28 -26.04
CA GLY A 44 -4.71 -5.35 -26.85
C GLY A 44 -5.24 -3.91 -26.92
N ASP A 45 -6.55 -3.67 -26.70
CA ASP A 45 -7.10 -2.31 -26.69
C ASP A 45 -6.56 -1.51 -25.47
N PRO A 46 -6.32 -0.19 -25.58
CA PRO A 46 -5.85 0.63 -24.46
C PRO A 46 -6.69 0.50 -23.19
N ILE A 47 -6.06 0.60 -22.02
CA ILE A 47 -6.80 0.68 -20.75
C ILE A 47 -7.49 2.05 -20.67
N THR A 48 -8.81 2.03 -20.63
CA THR A 48 -9.66 3.17 -20.27
C THR A 48 -10.38 2.83 -18.97
N CYS A 49 -10.44 3.79 -18.05
CA CYS A 49 -11.06 3.64 -16.74
C CYS A 49 -11.85 4.89 -16.33
N SER A 50 -12.90 4.67 -15.55
CA SER A 50 -13.72 5.72 -14.93
C SER A 50 -13.55 5.72 -13.41
N LEU A 51 -13.42 6.91 -12.80
CA LEU A 51 -13.44 7.09 -11.35
C LEU A 51 -14.76 7.71 -10.88
N PHE A 52 -15.41 7.06 -9.91
CA PHE A 52 -16.64 7.55 -9.29
C PHE A 52 -16.54 7.50 -7.75
N GLU A 53 -17.19 8.43 -7.05
CA GLU A 53 -17.26 8.44 -5.57
C GLU A 53 -18.20 7.34 -5.08
N VAL A 54 -17.82 6.66 -4.00
CA VAL A 54 -18.69 5.80 -3.20
C VAL A 54 -18.61 6.18 -1.72
N ILE A 55 -19.74 6.08 -1.03
CA ILE A 55 -19.87 6.40 0.40
C ILE A 55 -19.94 5.10 1.19
N PHE A 56 -19.19 4.99 2.28
CA PHE A 56 -19.13 3.76 3.08
C PHE A 56 -20.41 3.45 3.86
N GLY A 57 -21.30 4.42 4.04
CA GLY A 57 -22.67 4.20 4.55
C GLY A 57 -23.47 3.24 3.66
N ASP A 58 -23.35 3.38 2.34
CA ASP A 58 -24.21 2.73 1.34
C ASP A 58 -23.84 1.26 1.08
N ARG A 59 -22.78 0.77 1.75
CA ARG A 59 -22.24 -0.60 1.62
C ARG A 59 -21.91 -1.00 0.17
N PRO A 60 -21.09 -0.22 -0.54
CA PRO A 60 -20.65 -0.55 -1.90
C PRO A 60 -19.94 -1.91 -1.95
N LYS A 61 -20.10 -2.59 -3.08
CA LYS A 61 -19.46 -3.86 -3.43
C LYS A 61 -18.29 -3.58 -4.37
N PHE A 62 -17.08 -3.99 -3.99
CA PHE A 62 -15.85 -3.71 -4.74
C PHE A 62 -14.76 -4.73 -4.41
N GLY A 63 -13.82 -4.94 -5.34
CA GLY A 63 -12.53 -5.57 -5.05
C GLY A 63 -11.47 -4.52 -4.67
N ALA A 64 -10.40 -4.91 -3.99
CA ALA A 64 -9.25 -4.03 -3.77
C ALA A 64 -7.98 -4.67 -4.35
N LEU A 65 -7.19 -3.92 -5.12
CA LEU A 65 -5.92 -4.40 -5.65
C LEU A 65 -4.80 -4.20 -4.62
N SER A 66 -3.99 -5.22 -4.45
CA SER A 66 -2.89 -5.31 -3.50
C SER A 66 -1.66 -5.78 -4.28
N TYR A 67 -0.75 -4.86 -4.61
CA TYR A 67 0.29 -5.10 -5.63
C TYR A 67 1.61 -4.39 -5.29
N MET A 68 2.74 -4.94 -5.75
CA MET A 68 4.04 -4.27 -5.56
C MET A 68 4.28 -3.19 -6.62
N TRP A 69 4.91 -2.09 -6.20
CA TRP A 69 5.41 -1.07 -7.10
C TRP A 69 6.42 -1.67 -8.11
N GLY A 70 6.28 -1.34 -9.39
CA GLY A 70 7.20 -1.82 -10.43
C GLY A 70 8.63 -1.29 -10.27
N ASP A 71 9.56 -2.03 -10.87
CA ASP A 71 11.03 -1.93 -10.95
C ASP A 71 11.57 -0.66 -11.65
N GLY A 72 10.80 0.43 -11.68
CA GLY A 72 11.21 1.70 -12.29
C GLY A 72 11.13 1.75 -13.82
N GLN A 73 10.61 0.71 -14.47
CA GLN A 73 10.28 0.69 -15.91
C GLN A 73 9.46 1.93 -16.32
N ALA A 74 9.61 2.32 -17.59
CA ALA A 74 8.89 3.45 -18.17
C ALA A 74 7.37 3.36 -17.90
N GLY A 75 6.77 4.51 -17.58
CA GLY A 75 5.34 4.58 -17.27
C GLY A 75 4.50 4.34 -18.52
N GLN A 76 3.49 3.49 -18.41
CA GLN A 76 2.45 3.31 -19.42
C GLN A 76 1.34 4.34 -19.19
N THR A 77 0.83 4.96 -20.25
CA THR A 77 -0.32 5.86 -20.16
C THR A 77 -1.63 5.07 -20.29
N ILE A 78 -2.55 5.29 -19.35
CA ILE A 78 -3.95 4.84 -19.41
C ILE A 78 -4.88 6.05 -19.53
N THR A 79 -6.09 5.86 -20.02
CA THR A 79 -7.12 6.91 -19.98
C THR A 79 -7.91 6.81 -18.67
N LEU A 80 -7.96 7.88 -17.88
CA LEU A 80 -8.63 7.94 -16.58
C LEU A 80 -9.58 9.14 -16.57
N ASN A 81 -10.90 8.91 -16.52
CA ASN A 81 -11.92 9.97 -16.70
C ASN A 81 -11.68 10.83 -17.97
N GLY A 82 -11.21 10.22 -19.06
CA GLY A 82 -10.89 10.90 -20.32
C GLY A 82 -9.52 11.60 -20.37
N VAL A 83 -8.79 11.66 -19.26
CA VAL A 83 -7.46 12.29 -19.15
C VAL A 83 -6.36 11.23 -19.21
N GLY A 84 -5.24 11.52 -19.89
CA GLY A 84 -4.07 10.65 -19.89
C GLY A 84 -3.40 10.60 -18.51
N PHE A 85 -3.25 9.40 -17.95
CA PHE A 85 -2.69 9.15 -16.62
C PHE A 85 -1.60 8.08 -16.69
N ASN A 86 -0.43 8.35 -16.09
CA ASN A 86 0.72 7.45 -16.17
C ASN A 86 0.78 6.50 -14.97
N VAL A 87 0.87 5.19 -15.25
CA VAL A 87 1.03 4.11 -14.27
C VAL A 87 2.34 3.35 -14.52
N ARG A 88 2.93 2.70 -13.51
CA ARG A 88 4.07 1.79 -13.73
C ARG A 88 3.62 0.49 -14.38
N GLN A 89 4.51 -0.15 -15.13
CA GLN A 89 4.26 -1.40 -15.87
C GLN A 89 3.49 -2.46 -15.07
N ASN A 90 3.86 -2.75 -13.81
CA ASN A 90 3.18 -3.77 -13.01
C ASN A 90 1.70 -3.46 -12.71
N LEU A 91 1.31 -2.18 -12.60
CA LEU A 91 -0.10 -1.79 -12.47
C LEU A 91 -0.83 -1.87 -13.82
N TRP A 92 -0.16 -1.52 -14.92
CA TRP A 92 -0.74 -1.66 -16.26
C TRP A 92 -1.05 -3.12 -16.60
N ASP A 93 -0.12 -4.04 -16.30
CA ASP A 93 -0.35 -5.48 -16.47
C ASP A 93 -1.46 -6.00 -15.52
N ALA A 94 -1.54 -5.49 -14.28
CA ALA A 94 -2.64 -5.79 -13.37
C ALA A 94 -4.00 -5.34 -13.95
N LEU A 95 -4.10 -4.13 -14.50
CA LEU A 95 -5.33 -3.60 -15.09
C LEU A 95 -5.79 -4.43 -16.29
N HIS A 96 -4.87 -4.90 -17.14
CA HIS A 96 -5.19 -5.87 -18.20
C HIS A 96 -5.67 -7.21 -17.63
N TYR A 97 -5.00 -7.74 -16.61
CA TYR A 97 -5.42 -8.98 -15.94
C TYR A 97 -6.85 -8.85 -15.36
N LEU A 98 -7.15 -7.75 -14.66
CA LEU A 98 -8.46 -7.49 -14.06
C LEU A 98 -9.55 -7.35 -15.12
N ARG A 99 -9.31 -6.54 -16.18
CA ARG A 99 -10.25 -6.36 -17.30
C ARG A 99 -10.67 -7.69 -17.94
N LYS A 100 -9.71 -8.61 -18.07
CA LYS A 100 -9.93 -9.93 -18.69
C LYS A 100 -10.65 -10.93 -17.79
N HIS A 101 -10.34 -10.96 -16.49
CA HIS A 101 -10.80 -12.02 -15.59
C HIS A 101 -11.98 -11.62 -14.67
N ALA A 102 -12.34 -10.33 -14.61
CA ALA A 102 -13.44 -9.82 -13.80
C ALA A 102 -13.95 -8.44 -14.31
N PRO A 103 -14.41 -8.33 -15.58
CA PRO A 103 -14.78 -7.06 -16.20
C PRO A 103 -15.87 -6.28 -15.45
N ASP A 104 -16.84 -6.99 -14.84
CA ASP A 104 -17.97 -6.37 -14.12
C ASP A 104 -17.64 -5.97 -12.66
N THR A 105 -16.36 -5.97 -12.26
CA THR A 105 -15.93 -5.62 -10.90
C THR A 105 -15.32 -4.23 -10.84
N ASP A 106 -15.87 -3.38 -9.97
CA ASP A 106 -15.25 -2.11 -9.60
C ASP A 106 -14.13 -2.32 -8.57
N TYR A 107 -13.01 -1.64 -8.75
CA TYR A 107 -11.80 -1.83 -7.95
C TYR A 107 -11.40 -0.59 -7.15
N TRP A 108 -10.93 -0.80 -5.92
CA TRP A 108 -10.12 0.19 -5.22
C TRP A 108 -8.63 -0.06 -5.48
N ILE A 109 -7.91 0.97 -5.91
CA ILE A 109 -6.47 0.94 -6.12
C ILE A 109 -5.89 2.27 -5.62
N ASP A 110 -4.97 2.24 -4.65
CA ASP A 110 -4.40 3.42 -4.00
C ASP A 110 -3.80 4.45 -4.98
N ALA A 111 -3.12 3.97 -6.02
CA ALA A 111 -2.43 4.77 -7.02
C ALA A 111 -3.36 5.52 -8.01
N THR A 112 -4.65 5.15 -8.10
CA THR A 112 -5.62 5.77 -9.02
C THR A 112 -6.89 6.28 -8.32
N CYS A 113 -7.26 5.74 -7.16
CA CYS A 113 -8.46 6.17 -6.43
C CYS A 113 -8.19 7.37 -5.52
N ILE A 114 -6.95 7.53 -5.02
CA ILE A 114 -6.49 8.66 -4.21
C ILE A 114 -5.80 9.69 -5.12
N ASN A 115 -6.17 10.96 -5.02
CA ASN A 115 -5.40 12.05 -5.60
C ASN A 115 -4.12 12.27 -4.78
N GLN A 116 -3.05 11.56 -5.11
CA GLN A 116 -1.77 11.59 -4.39
C GLN A 116 -1.10 12.98 -4.31
N LYS A 117 -1.57 13.98 -5.10
CA LYS A 117 -1.11 15.38 -5.04
C LYS A 117 -1.90 16.24 -4.04
N ASP A 118 -3.10 15.82 -3.65
CA ASP A 118 -3.91 16.47 -2.62
C ASP A 118 -3.57 15.82 -1.26
N ILE A 119 -2.69 16.46 -0.49
CA ILE A 119 -2.25 15.92 0.80
C ILE A 119 -3.41 15.83 1.82
N PRO A 120 -4.32 16.81 1.96
CA PRO A 120 -5.55 16.65 2.74
C PRO A 120 -6.41 15.42 2.34
N GLU A 121 -6.49 15.09 1.05
CA GLU A 121 -7.13 13.85 0.60
C GLU A 121 -6.30 12.61 0.94
N ARG A 122 -4.98 12.59 0.63
CA ARG A 122 -4.08 11.48 0.96
C ARG A 122 -4.13 11.15 2.45
N ASN A 123 -4.02 12.15 3.33
CA ASN A 123 -4.13 12.01 4.79
C ASN A 123 -5.46 11.34 5.20
N ARG A 124 -6.59 11.78 4.62
CA ARG A 124 -7.92 11.22 4.90
C ARG A 124 -8.04 9.78 4.40
N GLN A 125 -7.63 9.51 3.16
CA GLN A 125 -7.75 8.19 2.53
C GLN A 125 -6.83 7.16 3.19
N VAL A 126 -5.58 7.52 3.52
CA VAL A 126 -4.64 6.62 4.22
C VAL A 126 -5.16 6.23 5.60
N ARG A 127 -5.70 7.18 6.37
CA ARG A 127 -6.39 6.88 7.65
C ARG A 127 -7.54 5.88 7.48
N MET A 128 -8.16 5.82 6.31
CA MET A 128 -9.29 4.95 5.98
C MET A 128 -8.89 3.63 5.28
N MET A 129 -7.62 3.41 4.93
CA MET A 129 -7.16 2.20 4.21
C MET A 129 -7.50 0.90 4.96
N HIS A 130 -7.36 0.89 6.29
CA HIS A 130 -7.72 -0.27 7.11
C HIS A 130 -9.21 -0.66 6.96
N HIS A 131 -10.12 0.33 6.90
CA HIS A 131 -11.54 0.09 6.60
C HIS A 131 -11.79 -0.32 5.15
N ILE A 132 -11.01 0.20 4.19
CA ILE A 132 -11.13 -0.15 2.76
C ILE A 132 -10.82 -1.63 2.54
N TYR A 133 -9.65 -2.11 2.99
CA TYR A 133 -9.26 -3.52 2.83
C TYR A 133 -10.10 -4.48 3.68
N PHE A 134 -10.58 -4.05 4.85
CA PHE A 134 -11.55 -4.82 5.64
C PHE A 134 -12.93 -4.95 4.96
N ARG A 135 -13.31 -4.02 4.08
CA ARG A 135 -14.65 -3.98 3.46
C ARG A 135 -14.68 -4.41 1.99
N ALA A 136 -13.53 -4.54 1.34
CA ALA A 136 -13.43 -5.13 0.00
C ALA A 136 -13.98 -6.57 0.01
N GLN A 137 -14.79 -6.92 -0.98
CA GLN A 137 -15.35 -8.27 -1.11
C GLN A 137 -14.29 -9.32 -1.40
N THR A 138 -13.20 -8.92 -2.06
CA THR A 138 -11.99 -9.71 -2.27
C THR A 138 -10.82 -8.76 -2.46
N VAL A 139 -9.73 -9.01 -1.74
CA VAL A 139 -8.44 -8.39 -2.01
C VAL A 139 -7.72 -9.25 -3.06
N VAL A 140 -7.37 -8.63 -4.18
CA VAL A 140 -6.62 -9.27 -5.26
C VAL A 140 -5.14 -8.99 -5.04
N VAL A 141 -4.40 -10.01 -4.64
CA VAL A 141 -2.93 -9.96 -4.51
C VAL A 141 -2.33 -10.19 -5.89
N TRP A 142 -1.59 -9.22 -6.42
CA TRP A 142 -0.96 -9.30 -7.74
C TRP A 142 0.57 -9.35 -7.62
N LEU A 143 1.14 -10.53 -7.91
CA LEU A 143 2.58 -10.81 -7.86
C LEU A 143 3.31 -10.50 -9.18
N GLY A 144 2.54 -10.14 -10.23
CA GLY A 144 3.08 -9.71 -11.51
C GLY A 144 2.98 -10.74 -12.63
N LYS A 145 3.07 -10.22 -13.85
CA LYS A 145 2.97 -10.96 -15.11
C LYS A 145 4.15 -11.89 -15.39
N ARG A 146 5.32 -11.63 -14.78
CA ARG A 146 6.55 -12.44 -14.92
C ARG A 146 6.31 -13.93 -14.72
N TYR A 147 5.37 -14.30 -13.84
CA TYR A 147 5.08 -15.69 -13.53
C TYR A 147 4.38 -16.47 -14.66
N ALA A 148 3.94 -15.81 -15.73
CA ALA A 148 3.37 -16.50 -16.90
C ALA A 148 4.35 -17.45 -17.59
N GLU A 149 5.66 -17.20 -17.50
CA GLU A 149 6.68 -18.11 -18.06
C GLU A 149 6.73 -19.48 -17.35
N TYR A 150 6.12 -19.60 -16.17
CA TYR A 150 6.00 -20.84 -15.40
C TYR A 150 4.62 -21.49 -15.54
N GLU A 151 3.73 -21.04 -16.43
CA GLU A 151 2.38 -21.64 -16.57
C GLU A 151 2.43 -23.13 -16.96
N ALA A 152 3.47 -23.57 -17.68
CA ALA A 152 3.72 -24.98 -17.98
C ALA A 152 4.40 -25.76 -16.84
N ALA A 153 4.88 -25.08 -15.80
CA ALA A 153 5.46 -25.63 -14.57
C ALA A 153 4.54 -25.46 -13.35
N LEU A 154 3.32 -24.96 -13.56
CA LEU A 154 2.28 -25.01 -12.54
C LEU A 154 1.94 -26.48 -12.26
N PRO A 155 1.91 -26.91 -10.99
CA PRO A 155 1.10 -28.07 -10.66
C PRO A 155 -0.35 -27.74 -10.99
N ASP A 156 -1.16 -28.78 -11.09
CA ASP A 156 -2.60 -28.63 -11.25
C ASP A 156 -3.20 -28.17 -9.90
N LEU A 157 -3.05 -26.87 -9.61
CA LEU A 157 -3.49 -26.20 -8.37
C LEU A 157 -5.00 -26.37 -8.10
N GLN A 158 -5.76 -26.83 -9.10
CA GLN A 158 -7.16 -27.20 -8.96
C GLN A 158 -7.33 -28.53 -8.19
N ARG A 159 -6.37 -29.46 -8.27
CA ARG A 159 -6.38 -30.74 -7.51
C ARG A 159 -6.34 -30.53 -6.00
N LEU A 160 -5.55 -29.54 -5.53
CA LEU A 160 -5.54 -29.10 -4.13
C LEU A 160 -6.91 -28.60 -3.63
N GLY A 161 -7.86 -28.30 -4.52
CA GLY A 161 -9.25 -27.99 -4.18
C GLY A 161 -10.21 -29.19 -4.19
N HIS A 162 -9.79 -30.34 -4.70
CA HIS A 162 -10.64 -31.53 -4.91
C HIS A 162 -10.33 -32.71 -3.99
N ASP A 163 -9.14 -32.75 -3.37
CA ASP A 163 -8.79 -33.72 -2.34
C ASP A 163 -9.58 -33.47 -1.04
N LYS A 164 -10.82 -33.99 -1.02
CA LYS A 164 -11.44 -34.43 0.24
C LYS A 164 -10.52 -35.47 0.89
N PRO A 165 -10.44 -35.55 2.23
CA PRO A 165 -9.82 -36.70 2.89
C PRO A 165 -10.69 -37.94 2.66
N SER A 166 -10.43 -38.66 1.56
CA SER A 166 -10.94 -40.00 1.34
C SER A 166 -10.21 -40.97 2.27
N ASN A 167 -10.95 -41.85 2.93
CA ASN A 167 -10.39 -42.95 3.73
C ASN A 167 -9.89 -44.11 2.82
N GLU A 168 -9.35 -43.78 1.64
CA GLU A 168 -8.85 -44.76 0.68
C GLU A 168 -7.41 -45.12 1.01
N GLN A 169 -7.18 -46.41 1.21
CA GLN A 169 -5.93 -46.93 1.72
C GLN A 169 -4.84 -46.80 0.65
N PHE A 170 -3.74 -46.14 1.00
CA PHE A 170 -2.59 -45.94 0.14
C PHE A 170 -2.04 -47.29 -0.34
N ASN A 171 -2.27 -47.62 -1.62
CA ASN A 171 -1.89 -48.91 -2.21
C ASN A 171 -0.49 -48.80 -2.85
N PRO A 172 0.57 -49.43 -2.29
CA PRO A 172 1.96 -49.12 -2.67
C PRO A 172 2.42 -49.65 -4.03
N GLU A 173 1.61 -50.44 -4.74
CA GLU A 173 2.07 -51.26 -5.88
C GLU A 173 1.86 -50.62 -7.27
N LEU A 174 1.36 -49.37 -7.34
CA LEU A 174 1.23 -48.63 -8.61
C LEU A 174 2.44 -47.71 -8.85
N PRO A 175 3.28 -47.95 -9.88
CA PRO A 175 4.41 -47.08 -10.20
C PRO A 175 3.92 -45.75 -10.80
N THR A 176 3.85 -44.70 -9.97
CA THR A 176 3.58 -43.32 -10.40
C THR A 176 4.79 -42.72 -11.10
N ASP A 177 5.01 -43.12 -12.35
CA ASP A 177 6.21 -42.79 -13.13
C ASP A 177 6.18 -41.34 -13.67
N SER A 178 6.43 -40.36 -12.80
CA SER A 178 6.75 -38.97 -13.18
C SER A 178 7.81 -38.32 -12.28
N PRO A 179 9.10 -38.72 -12.37
CA PRO A 179 10.19 -38.08 -11.61
C PRO A 179 10.57 -36.65 -12.08
N ARG A 180 9.74 -36.01 -12.92
CA ARG A 180 10.09 -34.77 -13.66
C ARG A 180 9.37 -33.51 -13.18
N THR A 181 8.29 -33.62 -12.41
CA THR A 181 7.45 -32.48 -12.00
C THR A 181 8.00 -31.73 -10.79
N ASP A 182 8.42 -32.46 -9.75
CA ASP A 182 8.78 -31.92 -8.41
C ASP A 182 9.84 -30.81 -8.44
N SER A 183 10.88 -30.93 -9.28
CA SER A 183 11.96 -29.93 -9.33
C SER A 183 11.55 -28.59 -9.97
N ALA A 184 10.71 -28.62 -11.00
CA ALA A 184 10.20 -27.41 -11.66
C ALA A 184 9.14 -26.73 -10.78
N GLU A 185 8.23 -27.52 -10.22
CA GLU A 185 7.21 -27.10 -9.26
C GLU A 185 7.84 -26.45 -8.02
N ARG A 186 8.83 -27.10 -7.40
CA ARG A 186 9.59 -26.56 -6.26
C ARG A 186 10.30 -25.25 -6.61
N SER A 187 10.92 -25.14 -7.79
CA SER A 187 11.58 -23.89 -8.21
C SER A 187 10.58 -22.75 -8.44
N PHE A 188 9.39 -23.04 -8.96
CA PHE A 188 8.31 -22.06 -9.08
C PHE A 188 7.78 -21.63 -7.70
N ALA A 189 7.53 -22.57 -6.80
CA ALA A 189 7.08 -22.30 -5.44
C ALA A 189 8.12 -21.48 -4.64
N GLU A 190 9.42 -21.74 -4.84
CA GLU A 190 10.51 -20.97 -4.25
C GLU A 190 10.54 -19.52 -4.75
N LYS A 191 10.30 -19.30 -6.06
CA LYS A 191 10.19 -17.97 -6.67
C LYS A 191 8.93 -17.22 -6.26
N LEU A 192 7.86 -17.93 -5.87
CA LEU A 192 6.67 -17.33 -5.26
C LEU A 192 6.92 -16.98 -3.79
N TYR A 193 7.54 -17.86 -3.00
CA TYR A 193 7.81 -17.64 -1.58
C TYR A 193 8.75 -16.46 -1.33
N ASN A 194 9.78 -16.30 -2.17
CA ASN A 194 10.80 -15.27 -2.04
C ASN A 194 10.46 -13.93 -2.73
N ASP A 195 9.24 -13.77 -3.25
CA ASP A 195 8.83 -12.52 -3.92
C ASP A 195 8.98 -11.30 -2.97
N ASP A 196 9.63 -10.24 -3.46
CA ASP A 196 9.76 -8.95 -2.77
C ASP A 196 8.42 -8.35 -2.37
N TYR A 197 7.33 -8.72 -3.06
CA TYR A 197 5.97 -8.38 -2.67
C TYR A 197 5.71 -8.69 -1.18
N TRP A 198 6.16 -9.84 -0.66
CA TRP A 198 5.93 -10.26 0.73
C TRP A 198 6.74 -9.46 1.77
N LYS A 199 7.69 -8.64 1.32
CA LYS A 199 8.50 -7.78 2.19
C LYS A 199 7.79 -6.45 2.48
N ARG A 200 6.81 -6.05 1.66
CA ARG A 200 6.09 -4.77 1.81
C ARG A 200 5.50 -4.58 3.21
N LEU A 201 5.47 -3.34 3.68
CA LEU A 201 4.80 -2.95 4.92
C LEU A 201 3.27 -2.92 4.74
N TRP A 202 2.78 -2.28 3.68
CA TRP A 202 1.33 -2.06 3.52
C TRP A 202 0.53 -3.35 3.49
N ILE A 203 1.07 -4.46 2.95
CA ILE A 203 0.36 -5.75 2.91
C ILE A 203 -0.04 -6.30 4.28
N ILE A 204 0.56 -5.82 5.38
CA ILE A 204 0.11 -6.20 6.72
C ILE A 204 -1.34 -5.73 6.93
N GLN A 205 -1.71 -4.55 6.44
CA GLN A 205 -3.12 -4.13 6.32
C GLN A 205 -3.83 -4.84 5.16
N GLU A 206 -3.26 -4.80 3.94
CA GLU A 206 -3.95 -5.25 2.72
C GLU A 206 -4.38 -6.72 2.81
N ILE A 207 -3.49 -7.59 3.33
CA ILE A 207 -3.72 -9.03 3.55
C ILE A 207 -4.27 -9.32 4.94
N GLY A 208 -3.79 -8.66 6.01
CA GLY A 208 -4.23 -8.95 7.38
C GLY A 208 -5.74 -8.74 7.59
N LEU A 209 -6.27 -7.63 7.04
CA LEU A 209 -7.65 -7.20 7.26
C LEU A 209 -8.66 -7.81 6.27
N ALA A 210 -8.20 -8.30 5.12
CA ALA A 210 -9.04 -8.84 4.04
C ALA A 210 -10.02 -9.94 4.51
N GLN A 211 -11.27 -9.89 4.02
CA GLN A 211 -12.25 -10.96 4.25
C GLN A 211 -11.94 -12.18 3.37
N LYS A 212 -11.88 -11.98 2.05
CA LYS A 212 -11.41 -12.96 1.05
C LYS A 212 -10.17 -12.42 0.33
N ILE A 213 -9.25 -13.31 -0.02
CA ILE A 213 -8.05 -13.00 -0.81
C ILE A 213 -8.00 -13.95 -2.01
N LYS A 214 -7.71 -13.40 -3.19
CA LYS A 214 -7.36 -14.14 -4.41
C LYS A 214 -5.94 -13.76 -4.80
N VAL A 215 -5.05 -14.74 -4.97
CA VAL A 215 -3.66 -14.52 -5.39
C VAL A 215 -3.57 -14.73 -6.90
N CYS A 216 -3.05 -13.75 -7.62
CA CYS A 216 -2.97 -13.71 -9.08
C CYS A 216 -1.51 -13.51 -9.53
N PHE A 217 -1.06 -14.31 -10.49
CA PHE A 217 0.31 -14.33 -11.00
C PHE A 217 0.31 -14.87 -12.44
N GLY A 218 1.04 -14.22 -13.36
CA GLY A 218 0.90 -14.52 -14.78
C GLY A 218 -0.55 -14.32 -15.25
N ASN A 219 -1.10 -15.31 -15.96
CA ASN A 219 -2.54 -15.41 -16.28
C ASN A 219 -3.32 -16.25 -15.25
N SER A 220 -2.65 -16.88 -14.28
CA SER A 220 -3.26 -17.77 -13.29
C SER A 220 -3.69 -17.08 -12.00
N ALA A 221 -4.56 -17.75 -11.24
CA ALA A 221 -4.92 -17.36 -9.89
C ALA A 221 -5.39 -18.53 -9.04
N THR A 222 -5.33 -18.34 -7.71
CA THR A 222 -5.70 -19.34 -6.70
C THR A 222 -6.28 -18.64 -5.46
N GLU A 223 -6.99 -19.38 -4.60
CA GLU A 223 -7.43 -18.83 -3.31
C GLU A 223 -6.29 -18.86 -2.28
N TRP A 224 -6.28 -17.90 -1.35
CA TRP A 224 -5.18 -17.74 -0.39
C TRP A 224 -4.84 -18.99 0.41
N LYS A 225 -5.83 -19.81 0.79
CA LYS A 225 -5.59 -21.08 1.49
C LYS A 225 -4.86 -22.12 0.63
N GLN A 226 -5.22 -22.22 -0.65
CA GLN A 226 -4.55 -23.11 -1.60
C GLN A 226 -3.11 -22.63 -1.86
N PHE A 227 -2.90 -21.31 -1.95
CA PHE A 227 -1.58 -20.70 -2.05
C PHE A 227 -0.70 -21.00 -0.82
N THR A 228 -1.20 -20.80 0.40
CA THR A 228 -0.42 -21.06 1.62
C THR A 228 -0.18 -22.54 1.85
N GLN A 229 -1.12 -23.42 1.53
CA GLN A 229 -0.92 -24.88 1.50
C GLN A 229 0.20 -25.28 0.54
N PHE A 230 0.15 -24.83 -0.72
CA PHE A 230 1.16 -25.11 -1.73
C PHE A 230 2.57 -24.68 -1.29
N ILE A 231 2.72 -23.44 -0.80
CA ILE A 231 4.01 -22.93 -0.29
C ILE A 231 4.48 -23.71 0.95
N THR A 232 3.56 -24.21 1.80
CA THR A 232 3.89 -25.01 2.98
C THR A 232 4.40 -26.41 2.60
N MET A 233 3.82 -27.05 1.59
CA MET A 233 4.19 -28.41 1.15
C MET A 233 5.66 -28.54 0.74
N HIS A 234 6.26 -27.50 0.13
CA HIS A 234 7.68 -27.51 -0.24
C HIS A 234 8.63 -27.11 0.90
N ASN A 235 8.10 -26.72 2.07
CA ASN A 235 8.84 -26.47 3.31
C ASN A 235 9.97 -25.42 3.20
N PHE A 236 9.66 -24.22 2.71
CA PHE A 236 10.62 -23.09 2.67
C PHE A 236 10.72 -22.31 4.01
N GLY A 237 10.00 -22.74 5.05
CA GLY A 237 9.93 -22.09 6.35
C GLY A 237 8.74 -21.14 6.54
N SER A 238 8.79 -20.34 7.59
CA SER A 238 7.63 -19.60 8.15
C SER A 238 7.62 -18.09 7.86
N LYS A 239 8.37 -17.63 6.83
CA LYS A 239 8.42 -16.20 6.43
C LYS A 239 7.38 -15.88 5.36
N GLY A 240 7.41 -14.64 4.85
CA GLY A 240 6.60 -14.17 3.72
C GLY A 240 5.10 -14.48 3.88
N PRO A 241 4.47 -15.20 2.94
CA PRO A 241 3.03 -15.47 2.98
C PRO A 241 2.62 -16.33 4.19
N ILE A 242 3.49 -17.22 4.67
CA ILE A 242 3.20 -18.10 5.82
C ILE A 242 3.15 -17.28 7.12
N ARG A 243 4.02 -16.27 7.27
CA ARG A 243 3.94 -15.30 8.39
C ARG A 243 2.61 -14.54 8.37
N LEU A 244 2.14 -14.15 7.18
CA LEU A 244 0.94 -13.35 7.00
C LEU A 244 -0.34 -14.16 7.25
N GLU A 245 -0.40 -15.45 6.90
CA GLU A 245 -1.56 -16.28 7.27
C GLU A 245 -1.62 -16.52 8.77
N ARG A 246 -0.49 -16.83 9.43
CA ARG A 246 -0.47 -16.92 10.90
C ARG A 246 -0.95 -15.63 11.56
N GLN A 247 -0.51 -14.47 11.07
CA GLN A 247 -1.00 -13.17 11.54
C GLN A 247 -2.51 -12.93 11.25
N ARG A 248 -3.06 -13.49 10.17
CA ARG A 248 -4.50 -13.44 9.86
C ARG A 248 -5.34 -14.34 10.74
N GLU A 249 -4.80 -15.45 11.22
CA GLU A 249 -5.44 -16.33 12.21
C GLU A 249 -5.36 -15.71 13.62
N GLU A 250 -4.20 -15.20 14.00
CA GLU A 250 -3.93 -14.57 15.30
C GLU A 250 -4.64 -13.20 15.51
N LYS A 251 -5.14 -12.55 14.45
CA LYS A 251 -5.68 -11.16 14.52
C LYS A 251 -6.83 -10.94 15.50
N TYR A 252 -7.53 -12.00 15.92
CA TYR A 252 -8.62 -11.93 16.90
C TYR A 252 -8.15 -12.13 18.36
N THR A 253 -6.86 -12.37 18.61
CA THR A 253 -6.31 -12.53 19.97
C THR A 253 -6.18 -11.21 20.75
N GLY A 254 -6.20 -10.06 20.07
CA GLY A 254 -6.58 -8.77 20.66
C GLY A 254 -5.45 -7.83 21.12
N SER A 255 -4.17 -8.17 20.93
CA SER A 255 -3.03 -7.40 21.48
C SER A 255 -2.10 -6.75 20.45
N ASN A 256 -2.62 -6.28 19.31
CA ASN A 256 -1.86 -5.52 18.32
C ASN A 256 -1.61 -4.07 18.82
N THR A 257 -0.67 -3.86 19.73
CA THR A 257 -0.25 -2.51 20.15
C THR A 257 0.62 -1.84 19.07
N LEU A 258 0.64 -0.50 19.07
CA LEU A 258 1.48 0.27 18.14
C LEU A 258 2.96 -0.11 18.30
N LEU A 259 3.43 -0.29 19.54
CA LEU A 259 4.81 -0.69 19.82
C LEU A 259 5.13 -2.08 19.26
N GLN A 260 4.26 -3.07 19.48
CA GLN A 260 4.47 -4.44 18.98
C GLN A 260 4.53 -4.46 17.45
N LEU A 261 3.61 -3.74 16.78
CA LEU A 261 3.60 -3.62 15.32
C LEU A 261 4.87 -2.95 14.78
N LEU A 262 5.34 -1.86 15.43
CA LEU A 262 6.58 -1.17 15.06
C LEU A 262 7.82 -2.09 15.22
N GLN A 263 7.80 -3.02 16.17
CA GLN A 263 8.87 -3.99 16.40
C GLN A 263 8.83 -5.16 15.39
N ASP A 264 7.69 -5.83 15.24
CA ASP A 264 7.52 -7.02 14.38
C ASP A 264 7.67 -6.75 12.88
N HIS A 265 7.42 -5.51 12.47
CA HIS A 265 7.40 -5.09 11.08
C HIS A 265 8.49 -4.07 10.73
N LYS A 266 9.48 -3.88 11.62
CA LYS A 266 10.60 -2.94 11.40
C LYS A 266 11.36 -3.17 10.09
N GLU A 267 11.50 -4.42 9.67
CA GLU A 267 12.19 -4.83 8.45
C GLU A 267 11.32 -4.78 7.17
N ALA A 268 10.03 -4.40 7.26
CA ALA A 268 9.12 -4.46 6.12
C ALA A 268 9.17 -3.21 5.21
N ASP A 269 9.31 -3.38 3.90
CA ASP A 269 9.64 -2.34 2.93
C ASP A 269 8.51 -1.36 2.63
N CYS A 270 8.85 -0.08 2.48
CA CYS A 270 7.92 0.98 2.11
C CYS A 270 8.62 2.04 1.25
N GLN A 271 7.90 2.65 0.31
CA GLN A 271 8.47 3.68 -0.59
C GLN A 271 8.60 5.04 0.10
N ASP A 272 7.63 5.43 0.94
CA ASP A 272 7.69 6.61 1.80
C ASP A 272 8.09 6.16 3.22
N ARG A 273 9.14 6.73 3.79
CA ARG A 273 9.62 6.36 5.15
C ARG A 273 8.57 6.62 6.23
N LYS A 274 7.67 7.58 6.02
CA LYS A 274 6.57 7.92 6.95
C LYS A 274 5.60 6.74 7.12
N ASP A 275 5.48 5.89 6.11
CA ASP A 275 4.63 4.71 6.14
C ASP A 275 5.01 3.73 7.26
N LYS A 276 6.30 3.66 7.68
CA LYS A 276 6.74 2.82 8.81
C LYS A 276 5.94 3.06 10.10
N VAL A 277 5.36 4.26 10.27
CA VAL A 277 4.41 4.58 11.34
C VAL A 277 2.99 4.57 10.80
N TYR A 278 2.69 5.37 9.76
CA TYR A 278 1.33 5.61 9.29
C TYR A 278 0.64 4.35 8.72
N GLY A 279 1.42 3.40 8.18
CA GLY A 279 0.97 2.09 7.70
C GLY A 279 0.72 1.06 8.81
N LEU A 280 1.01 1.37 10.07
CA LEU A 280 0.75 0.49 11.22
C LEU A 280 -0.34 1.05 12.15
N VAL A 281 -0.46 2.38 12.26
CA VAL A 281 -1.49 3.08 13.06
C VAL A 281 -2.91 2.56 12.82
N GLY A 282 -3.27 2.24 11.57
CA GLY A 282 -4.60 1.72 11.22
C GLY A 282 -4.94 0.31 11.73
N MET A 283 -3.97 -0.40 12.32
CA MET A 283 -4.16 -1.73 12.93
C MET A 283 -3.96 -1.75 14.44
N ALA A 284 -3.34 -0.69 14.98
CA ALA A 284 -2.95 -0.60 16.37
C ALA A 284 -4.17 -0.32 17.27
N SER A 285 -4.45 -1.20 18.24
CA SER A 285 -5.62 -1.09 19.12
C SER A 285 -5.57 0.11 20.06
N ASP A 286 -4.37 0.64 20.30
CA ASP A 286 -4.02 1.76 21.17
C ASP A 286 -3.77 3.08 20.41
N ALA A 287 -3.56 3.07 19.09
CA ALA A 287 -3.27 4.27 18.29
C ALA A 287 -4.50 5.11 17.90
N ARG A 288 -5.68 4.86 18.50
CA ARG A 288 -6.91 5.57 18.16
C ARG A 288 -6.80 7.06 18.46
N GLY A 289 -6.92 7.89 17.43
CA GLY A 289 -6.79 9.35 17.53
C GLY A 289 -5.40 9.89 17.20
N PHE A 290 -4.43 9.03 16.87
CA PHE A 290 -3.16 9.45 16.30
C PHE A 290 -3.38 10.15 14.94
N SER A 291 -2.62 11.22 14.67
CA SER A 291 -2.80 12.05 13.48
C SER A 291 -1.87 11.63 12.34
N ILE A 292 -2.41 11.52 11.13
CA ILE A 292 -1.66 11.22 9.91
C ILE A 292 -1.59 12.49 9.08
N ASP A 293 -0.38 13.03 8.88
CA ASP A 293 -0.13 14.18 8.02
C ASP A 293 1.17 14.05 7.23
N TYR A 294 1.03 13.74 5.94
CA TYR A 294 2.18 13.61 5.03
C TYR A 294 2.90 14.93 4.71
N ASN A 295 2.40 16.10 5.16
CA ASN A 295 3.17 17.35 5.12
C ASN A 295 4.34 17.36 6.11
N LYS A 296 4.19 16.72 7.29
CA LYS A 296 5.17 16.76 8.38
C LYS A 296 6.51 16.13 8.00
N SER A 297 7.60 16.67 8.52
CA SER A 297 8.93 16.06 8.45
C SER A 297 9.01 14.75 9.26
N VAL A 298 10.04 13.95 8.99
CA VAL A 298 10.31 12.73 9.78
C VAL A 298 10.57 13.02 11.26
N PHE A 299 11.10 14.20 11.59
CA PHE A 299 11.30 14.63 12.97
C PHE A 299 9.97 14.99 13.67
N GLU A 300 9.08 15.73 13.01
CA GLU A 300 7.76 16.04 13.57
C GLU A 300 6.91 14.77 13.77
N ILE A 301 7.04 13.77 12.87
CA ILE A 301 6.35 12.48 13.00
C ILE A 301 6.95 11.65 14.15
N TRP A 302 8.28 11.71 14.36
CA TRP A 302 8.91 11.11 15.53
C TRP A 302 8.38 11.74 16.84
N THR A 303 8.29 13.08 16.90
CA THR A 303 7.73 13.80 18.03
C THR A 303 6.26 13.45 18.26
N ASP A 304 5.43 13.41 17.21
CA ASP A 304 4.02 12.99 17.29
C ASP A 304 3.88 11.61 17.95
N VAL A 305 4.72 10.64 17.56
CA VAL A 305 4.68 9.28 18.12
C VAL A 305 5.10 9.27 19.58
N MET A 306 6.22 9.92 19.92
CA MET A 306 6.71 9.94 21.30
C MET A 306 5.75 10.68 22.24
N GLU A 307 5.18 11.81 21.81
CA GLU A 307 4.13 12.52 22.56
C GLU A 307 2.86 11.67 22.71
N PHE A 308 2.39 11.04 21.64
CA PHE A 308 1.17 10.24 21.67
C PHE A 308 1.32 9.03 22.59
N MET A 309 2.43 8.29 22.48
CA MET A 309 2.69 7.11 23.31
C MET A 309 2.87 7.48 24.78
N ASN A 310 3.57 8.58 25.09
CA ASN A 310 3.69 9.08 26.46
C ASN A 310 2.34 9.52 27.04
N ARG A 311 1.55 10.30 26.28
CA ARG A 311 0.25 10.84 26.70
C ARG A 311 -0.81 9.75 26.99
N HIS A 312 -0.69 8.59 26.35
CA HIS A 312 -1.56 7.43 26.58
C HIS A 312 -0.88 6.32 27.40
N SER A 313 0.30 6.58 27.98
CA SER A 313 1.08 5.64 28.81
C SER A 313 1.35 4.28 28.15
N LEU A 314 1.66 4.28 26.85
CA LEU A 314 1.93 3.08 26.05
C LEU A 314 3.34 2.49 26.24
N PHE A 315 4.15 3.10 27.11
CA PHE A 315 5.44 2.58 27.59
C PHE A 315 5.74 3.07 29.02
N PHE A 316 6.78 2.50 29.64
CA PHE A 316 7.33 2.99 30.90
C PHE A 316 8.49 3.96 30.66
N ASP A 317 8.73 4.90 31.57
CA ASP A 317 9.77 5.94 31.42
C ASP A 317 11.17 5.39 31.08
N ARG A 318 11.54 4.25 31.68
CA ARG A 318 12.83 3.55 31.39
C ARG A 318 12.97 3.09 29.93
N ASP A 319 11.87 2.90 29.22
CA ASP A 319 11.82 2.39 27.85
C ASP A 319 11.76 3.54 26.81
N ILE A 320 11.68 4.80 27.25
CA ILE A 320 11.54 5.97 26.35
C ILE A 320 12.70 6.12 25.36
N ILE A 321 13.93 5.79 25.78
CA ILE A 321 15.14 5.91 24.95
C ILE A 321 15.18 4.80 23.89
N SER A 322 14.88 3.55 24.26
CA SER A 322 14.88 2.43 23.31
C SER A 322 13.75 2.52 22.28
N ILE A 323 12.58 3.01 22.70
CA ILE A 323 11.45 3.28 21.80
C ILE A 323 11.72 4.50 20.92
N GLY A 324 12.28 5.58 21.49
CA GLY A 324 12.72 6.76 20.72
C GLY A 324 13.74 6.38 19.63
N HIS A 325 14.70 5.51 19.95
CA HIS A 325 15.66 4.96 18.98
C HIS A 325 14.98 4.07 17.92
N LEU A 326 14.01 3.23 18.27
CA LEU A 326 13.25 2.42 17.31
C LEU A 326 12.49 3.31 16.32
N VAL A 327 11.67 4.25 16.81
CA VAL A 327 10.85 5.12 15.96
C VAL A 327 11.74 5.98 15.05
N LYS A 328 12.88 6.48 15.56
CA LYS A 328 13.89 7.18 14.77
C LYS A 328 14.45 6.28 13.67
N PHE A 329 14.98 5.09 14.01
CA PHE A 329 15.56 4.14 13.04
C PHE A 329 14.58 3.78 11.91
N LEU A 330 13.29 3.61 12.23
CA LEU A 330 12.26 3.35 11.23
C LEU A 330 12.14 4.51 10.23
N LEU A 331 11.97 5.73 10.73
CA LEU A 331 11.73 6.94 9.94
C LEU A 331 12.98 7.45 9.20
N THR A 332 14.18 7.29 9.76
CA THR A 332 15.43 7.86 9.22
C THR A 332 16.43 6.83 8.68
N GLY A 333 16.21 5.54 8.94
CA GLY A 333 17.21 4.50 8.66
C GLY A 333 18.44 4.57 9.59
N ALA A 334 19.48 3.80 9.24
CA ALA A 334 20.71 3.70 10.02
C ALA A 334 21.68 4.88 9.83
N GLU A 335 21.59 5.59 8.70
CA GLU A 335 22.63 6.54 8.24
C GLU A 335 22.37 8.01 8.64
N CYS A 336 21.36 8.27 9.47
CA CYS A 336 21.02 9.62 9.93
C CYS A 336 21.47 9.89 11.37
N ASP A 337 22.63 10.52 11.49
CA ASP A 337 22.99 11.31 12.66
C ASP A 337 21.98 12.47 12.83
N PRO A 338 21.27 12.58 13.97
CA PRO A 338 20.31 13.66 14.20
C PRO A 338 20.96 15.05 14.15
N LEU A 339 22.26 15.16 14.42
CA LEU A 339 22.99 16.42 14.25
C LEU A 339 22.94 16.92 12.81
N GLN A 340 22.97 16.04 11.80
CA GLN A 340 22.88 16.48 10.40
C GLN A 340 21.48 17.04 10.05
N GLN A 341 20.41 16.47 10.60
CA GLN A 341 19.06 17.01 10.40
C GLN A 341 18.87 18.34 11.16
N ILE A 342 19.41 18.45 12.37
CA ILE A 342 19.41 19.70 13.15
C ILE A 342 20.23 20.79 12.44
N LEU A 343 21.44 20.48 11.97
CA LEU A 343 22.28 21.41 11.21
C LEU A 343 21.63 21.82 9.87
N GLY A 344 20.89 20.92 9.22
CA GLY A 344 20.08 21.25 8.04
C GLY A 344 18.92 22.22 8.32
N LEU A 345 18.37 22.22 9.54
CA LEU A 345 17.37 23.20 9.99
C LEU A 345 18.00 24.52 10.46
N TYR A 346 19.24 24.49 10.94
CA TYR A 346 20.04 25.67 11.30
C TYR A 346 20.82 26.30 10.14
N ALA A 347 20.79 25.70 8.94
CA ALA A 347 21.29 26.32 7.73
C ALA A 347 20.59 27.68 7.52
N PRO A 348 21.30 28.82 7.50
CA PRO A 348 20.67 30.13 7.46
C PRO A 348 19.80 30.30 6.22
N ARG A 349 18.48 30.45 6.41
CA ARG A 349 17.61 30.95 5.35
C ARG A 349 18.11 32.33 4.95
N GLU A 350 18.31 32.58 3.64
CA GLU A 350 18.67 33.90 3.13
C GLU A 350 17.51 34.90 3.30
N VAL A 351 17.37 35.43 4.50
CA VAL A 351 16.41 36.49 4.84
C VAL A 351 17.12 37.83 4.69
N LYS A 352 16.62 38.65 3.76
CA LYS A 352 17.09 40.03 3.56
C LYS A 352 17.00 40.80 4.89
N GLN A 353 18.07 41.55 5.19
CA GLN A 353 18.26 42.22 6.47
C GLN A 353 17.07 43.08 6.90
N SER A 354 16.47 42.73 8.04
CA SER A 354 15.70 43.64 8.89
C SER A 354 15.87 43.20 10.33
N SER A 355 16.29 44.11 11.21
CA SER A 355 16.69 43.78 12.58
C SER A 355 15.55 43.97 13.57
N MET A 356 15.28 42.96 14.42
CA MET A 356 14.81 43.23 15.79
C MET A 356 15.10 42.09 16.78
N LYS A 357 15.22 42.52 18.04
CA LYS A 357 15.76 41.86 19.24
C LYS A 357 15.24 40.45 19.56
N TYR A 358 16.11 39.66 20.19
CA TYR A 358 15.78 38.41 20.90
C TYR A 358 14.89 38.65 22.13
N ASP A 359 14.16 37.62 22.53
CA ASP A 359 13.55 37.46 23.87
C ASP A 359 14.02 36.12 24.48
N SER A 360 14.21 36.06 25.80
CA SER A 360 15.06 35.09 26.48
C SER A 360 14.28 34.10 27.37
N SER A 361 13.44 33.25 26.76
CA SER A 361 12.58 32.30 27.50
C SER A 361 12.63 30.84 27.03
N LEU A 362 13.60 30.46 26.17
CA LEU A 362 13.72 29.09 25.64
C LEU A 362 14.93 28.29 26.18
N CYS A 363 15.79 28.88 27.01
CA CYS A 363 17.04 28.25 27.44
C CYS A 363 16.89 27.15 28.52
N THR A 364 15.75 27.06 29.20
CA THR A 364 15.61 26.24 30.43
C THR A 364 15.40 24.74 30.19
N LEU A 365 15.22 24.29 28.94
CA LEU A 365 15.08 22.87 28.60
C LEU A 365 16.38 22.20 28.11
N PHE A 366 17.44 22.96 27.84
CA PHE A 366 18.71 22.39 27.34
C PHE A 366 19.64 21.88 28.44
N SER A 367 19.54 22.38 29.67
CA SER A 367 20.49 22.11 30.77
C SER A 367 20.32 20.76 31.49
N ILE A 368 19.61 19.80 30.92
CA ILE A 368 19.38 18.46 31.52
C ILE A 368 20.11 17.34 30.75
N PHE A 369 20.60 17.61 29.52
CA PHE A 369 21.10 16.57 28.61
C PHE A 369 22.63 16.41 28.52
N GLU A 370 23.43 17.27 29.15
CA GLU A 370 24.91 17.25 28.99
C GLU A 370 25.70 16.63 30.16
N GLU A 371 25.09 16.37 31.33
CA GLU A 371 25.89 16.05 32.55
C GLU A 371 26.10 14.55 32.87
N LYS A 372 25.66 13.63 32.00
CA LYS A 372 25.96 12.17 32.10
C LYS A 372 26.11 11.45 30.76
N ILE A 373 27.26 11.64 30.10
CA ILE A 373 27.91 10.66 29.22
C ILE A 373 29.34 10.47 29.74
#